data_AF-A0A2S6N8F7-F1
#
_entry.id   AF-A0A2S6N8F7-F1
#
_cell.length_a   1.000
_cell.length_b   1.000
_cell.length_c   1.000
_cell.angle_alpha   90.00
_cell.angle_beta   90.00
_cell.angle_gamma   90.00
#
_symmetry.space_group_name_H-M   'P 1'
#
loop_
_entity.id
_entity.type
_entity.pdbx_description
1 polymer ?
#
loop_
_entity_poly.entity_id
_entity_poly.type
_entity_poly.pdbx_seq_one_letter_code
_entity_poly.pdbx_strand_id
1 'polypeptide(L)'
;MSEQQVKDLFDYVQVRYLWQFFSRTWDREENIDGIVNAANDMFHNRPISKHTPMERLFYADAKEMVKDFKENFPWIETLEPTKVSELLEGLKAMLKEHTITKSLNHELNHTLY
;
A
#
# COMPACT_ATOMS: atom_id res chain seq x y z
N MET A 1 11.70 -13.49 3.72
CA MET A 1 10.64 -12.86 2.89
C MET A 1 10.62 -13.58 1.56
N SER A 2 9.47 -14.09 1.10
CA SER A 2 9.37 -14.63 -0.26
C SER A 2 9.15 -13.46 -1.22
N GLU A 3 10.12 -13.16 -2.08
CA GLU A 3 9.98 -12.12 -3.11
C GLU A 3 8.72 -12.33 -3.98
N GLN A 4 8.34 -13.59 -4.19
CA GLN A 4 7.12 -13.93 -4.92
C GLN A 4 5.86 -13.43 -4.22
N GLN A 5 5.77 -13.55 -2.89
CA GLN A 5 4.61 -13.07 -2.14
C GLN A 5 4.46 -11.54 -2.22
N VAL A 6 5.59 -10.81 -2.17
CA VAL A 6 5.58 -9.35 -2.38
C VAL A 6 5.09 -9.03 -3.79
N LYS A 7 5.58 -9.77 -4.79
CA LYS A 7 5.18 -9.58 -6.19
C LYS A 7 3.69 -9.86 -6.39
N ASP A 8 3.14 -10.90 -5.78
CA ASP A 8 1.72 -11.25 -5.89
C ASP A 8 0.82 -10.10 -5.38
N LEU A 9 1.17 -9.51 -4.22
CA LEU A 9 0.47 -8.35 -3.69
C LEU A 9 0.65 -7.12 -4.59
N PHE A 10 1.87 -6.90 -5.09
CA PHE A 10 2.17 -5.79 -6.00
C PHE A 10 1.34 -5.88 -7.29
N ASP A 11 1.34 -7.04 -7.95
CA ASP A 11 0.59 -7.28 -9.18
C ASP A 11 -0.91 -7.05 -8.95
N TYR A 12 -1.45 -7.51 -7.81
CA TYR A 12 -2.83 -7.23 -7.44
C TYR A 12 -3.11 -5.73 -7.28
N VAL A 13 -2.21 -5.01 -6.60
CA VAL A 13 -2.37 -3.57 -6.40
C VAL A 13 -2.37 -2.81 -7.73
N GLN A 14 -1.49 -3.20 -8.66
CA GLN A 14 -1.41 -2.58 -9.98
C GLN A 14 -2.72 -2.68 -10.78
N VAL A 15 -3.48 -3.78 -10.64
CA VAL A 15 -4.73 -3.99 -11.40
C VAL A 15 -5.99 -3.50 -10.69
N ARG A 16 -5.95 -3.36 -9.35
CA ARG A 16 -7.13 -3.07 -8.52
C ARG A 16 -7.21 -1.63 -8.04
N TYR A 17 -6.08 -1.04 -7.64
CA TYR A 17 -6.05 0.23 -6.92
C TYR A 17 -5.53 1.38 -7.79
N LEU A 18 -5.91 2.61 -7.41
CA LEU A 18 -5.56 3.83 -8.13
C LEU A 18 -4.78 4.83 -7.28
N TRP A 19 -4.76 4.68 -5.96
CA TRP A 19 -4.15 5.63 -5.03
C TRP A 19 -2.63 5.77 -5.22
N GLN A 20 -1.96 4.74 -5.73
CA GLN A 20 -0.54 4.76 -6.10
C GLN A 20 -0.24 5.53 -7.40
N PHE A 21 -1.27 5.96 -8.14
CA PHE A 21 -1.13 6.66 -9.42
C PHE A 21 -1.55 8.14 -9.35
N PHE A 22 -1.59 8.72 -8.15
CA PHE A 22 -1.87 10.15 -7.97
C PHE A 22 -0.89 11.04 -8.74
N SER A 23 -1.28 12.30 -8.92
CA SER A 23 -0.70 13.17 -9.95
C SER A 23 0.73 13.62 -9.67
N ARG A 24 1.17 13.60 -8.40
CA ARG A 24 2.51 14.07 -7.99
C ARG A 24 3.22 13.06 -7.11
N THR A 25 4.55 13.15 -7.06
CA THR A 25 5.41 12.28 -6.24
C THR A 25 4.97 12.29 -4.78
N TRP A 26 4.79 13.47 -4.19
CA TRP A 26 4.42 13.59 -2.77
C TRP A 26 3.05 12.99 -2.46
N ASP A 27 2.10 13.08 -3.39
CA ASP A 27 0.78 12.44 -3.22
C ASP A 27 0.89 10.91 -3.28
N ARG A 28 1.72 10.38 -4.19
CA ARG A 28 1.97 8.94 -4.27
C ARG A 28 2.64 8.43 -3.01
N GLU A 29 3.63 9.14 -2.50
CA GLU A 29 4.31 8.80 -1.24
C GLU A 29 3.33 8.81 -0.07
N GLU A 30 2.54 9.87 0.08
CA GLU A 30 1.53 10.01 1.13
C GLU A 30 0.51 8.86 1.09
N ASN A 31 -0.05 8.57 -0.08
CA ASN A 31 -1.02 7.49 -0.24
C ASN A 31 -0.41 6.12 0.02
N ILE A 32 0.75 5.82 -0.58
CA ILE A 32 1.43 4.53 -0.40
C ILE A 32 1.73 4.31 1.09
N ASP A 33 2.29 5.30 1.78
CA ASP A 33 2.64 5.15 3.18
C ASP A 33 1.40 5.09 4.08
N GLY A 34 0.45 6.01 3.91
CA GLY A 34 -0.76 6.08 4.71
C GLY A 34 -1.61 4.81 4.63
N ILE A 35 -1.86 4.31 3.42
CA ILE A 35 -2.72 3.14 3.18
C ILE A 35 -2.02 1.85 3.62
N VAL A 36 -0.74 1.66 3.26
CA VAL A 36 -0.02 0.43 3.63
C VAL A 36 0.22 0.36 5.15
N ASN A 37 0.47 1.48 5.82
CA ASN A 37 0.59 1.51 7.28
C ASN A 37 -0.74 1.19 7.97
N ALA A 38 -1.85 1.78 7.50
CA ALA A 38 -3.18 1.47 8.04
C ALA A 38 -3.54 -0.01 7.83
N ALA A 39 -3.17 -0.59 6.68
CA ALA A 39 -3.34 -2.03 6.43
C ALA A 39 -2.48 -2.87 7.38
N ASN A 40 -1.23 -2.47 7.64
CA ASN A 40 -0.37 -3.15 8.60
C ASN A 40 -0.99 -3.16 9.99
N ASP A 41 -1.54 -2.03 10.45
CA ASP A 41 -2.26 -1.96 11.73
C ASP A 41 -3.48 -2.87 11.76
N MET A 42 -4.26 -2.96 10.68
CA MET A 42 -5.38 -3.90 10.58
C MET A 42 -4.96 -5.36 10.69
N PHE A 43 -3.91 -5.79 10.00
CA PHE A 43 -3.40 -7.16 10.10
C PHE A 43 -2.97 -7.52 11.52
N HIS A 44 -2.48 -6.53 12.28
CA HIS A 44 -2.04 -6.70 13.65
C HIS A 44 -3.13 -6.40 14.71
N ASN A 45 -4.36 -6.10 14.28
CA ASN A 45 -5.45 -5.65 15.16
C ASN A 45 -5.05 -4.45 16.05
N ARG A 46 -4.15 -3.58 15.57
CA ARG A 46 -3.76 -2.36 16.27
C ARG A 46 -4.81 -1.27 16.08
N PRO A 47 -4.90 -0.29 17.00
CA PRO A 47 -5.75 0.87 16.81
C PRO A 47 -5.37 1.63 15.53
N ILE A 48 -6.35 1.89 14.67
CA ILE A 48 -6.14 2.63 13.41
C ILE A 48 -6.58 4.07 13.63
N SER A 49 -5.71 5.02 13.29
CA SER A 49 -6.05 6.44 13.39
C SER A 49 -7.18 6.81 12.42
N LYS A 50 -8.16 7.59 12.90
CA LYS A 50 -9.32 8.07 12.13
C LYS A 50 -9.76 9.47 12.59
N HIS A 51 -8.83 10.25 13.15
CA HIS A 51 -9.13 11.54 13.77
C HIS A 51 -9.30 12.64 12.72
N THR A 52 -8.56 12.56 11.62
CA THR A 52 -8.62 13.51 10.50
C THR A 52 -9.36 12.91 9.30
N PRO A 53 -9.88 13.75 8.38
CA PRO A 53 -10.44 13.28 7.12
C PRO A 53 -9.46 12.42 6.30
N MET A 54 -8.18 12.79 6.31
CA MET A 54 -7.13 12.08 5.57
C MET A 54 -6.90 10.67 6.12
N GLU A 55 -6.77 10.53 7.45
CA GLU A 55 -6.65 9.23 8.11
C GLU A 55 -7.88 8.34 7.87
N ARG A 56 -9.08 8.92 7.82
CA ARG A 56 -10.30 8.20 7.47
C ARG A 56 -10.28 7.70 6.03
N LEU A 57 -9.67 8.43 5.10
CA LEU A 57 -9.52 8.00 3.71
C LEU A 57 -8.48 6.88 3.58
N PHE A 58 -7.32 7.00 4.23
CA PHE A 58 -6.34 5.91 4.28
C PHE A 58 -6.95 4.63 4.86
N TYR A 59 -7.73 4.75 5.93
CA TYR A 59 -8.49 3.64 6.50
C TYR A 59 -9.46 3.02 5.49
N ALA A 60 -10.15 3.83 4.68
CA ALA A 60 -11.14 3.34 3.72
C ALA A 60 -10.48 2.46 2.65
N ASP A 61 -9.39 2.95 2.02
CA ASP A 61 -8.66 2.17 1.01
C ASP A 61 -7.95 0.96 1.62
N ALA A 62 -7.33 1.12 2.79
CA ALA A 62 -6.65 0.02 3.48
C ALA A 62 -7.60 -1.11 3.86
N LYS A 63 -8.84 -0.79 4.25
CA LYS A 63 -9.85 -1.78 4.62
C LYS A 63 -10.19 -2.71 3.44
N GLU A 64 -10.40 -2.14 2.26
CA GLU A 64 -10.65 -2.93 1.05
C GLU A 64 -9.40 -3.71 0.64
N MET A 65 -8.20 -3.12 0.75
CA MET A 65 -6.95 -3.83 0.48
C MET A 65 -6.74 -5.05 1.39
N VAL A 66 -6.98 -4.91 2.69
CA VAL A 66 -6.85 -6.03 3.65
C VAL A 66 -7.88 -7.11 3.38
N LYS A 67 -9.14 -6.73 3.12
CA LYS A 67 -10.21 -7.66 2.74
C LYS A 67 -9.81 -8.45 1.49
N ASP A 68 -9.45 -7.74 0.43
CA ASP A 68 -9.12 -8.35 -0.85
C ASP A 68 -7.85 -9.21 -0.74
N PHE A 69 -6.85 -8.81 0.06
CA PHE A 69 -5.66 -9.64 0.29
C PHE A 69 -5.98 -10.93 1.01
N LYS A 70 -6.82 -10.91 2.04
CA LYS A 70 -7.24 -12.13 2.74
C LYS A 70 -8.05 -13.07 1.84
N GLU A 71 -8.90 -12.52 0.99
CA GLU A 71 -9.73 -13.30 0.06
C GLU A 71 -8.90 -13.95 -1.06
N ASN A 72 -7.95 -13.21 -1.65
CA ASN A 72 -7.19 -13.66 -2.82
C ASN A 72 -5.87 -14.37 -2.45
N PHE A 73 -5.34 -14.13 -1.26
CA PHE A 73 -4.06 -14.66 -0.79
C PHE A 73 -4.18 -15.30 0.60
N PRO A 74 -4.87 -16.45 0.74
CA PRO A 74 -5.13 -17.05 2.05
C PRO A 74 -3.86 -17.34 2.89
N TRP A 75 -2.71 -17.49 2.23
CA TRP A 75 -1.43 -17.68 2.90
C TRP A 75 -1.05 -16.51 3.82
N ILE A 76 -1.57 -15.30 3.60
CA ILE A 76 -1.23 -14.12 4.41
C ILE A 76 -1.69 -14.27 5.87
N GLU A 77 -2.78 -15.01 6.10
CA GLU A 77 -3.30 -15.27 7.46
C GLU A 77 -2.51 -16.34 8.22
N THR A 78 -1.70 -17.12 7.52
CA THR A 78 -0.82 -18.13 8.12
C THR A 78 0.56 -17.61 8.48
N LEU A 79 0.86 -16.37 8.09
CA LEU A 79 2.15 -15.74 8.37
C LEU A 79 2.22 -15.24 9.80
N GLU A 80 3.40 -15.38 10.40
CA GLU A 80 3.72 -14.71 11.66
C GLU A 80 3.60 -13.18 11.49
N PRO A 81 3.18 -12.43 12.53
CA PRO A 81 2.98 -10.98 12.44
C PRO A 81 4.17 -10.20 11.88
N THR A 82 5.39 -10.57 12.28
CA THR A 82 6.63 -9.96 11.77
C THR A 82 6.80 -10.16 10.26
N LYS A 83 6.37 -11.32 9.72
CA LYS A 83 6.42 -11.61 8.28
C LYS A 83 5.37 -10.83 7.50
N VAL A 84 4.20 -10.57 8.07
CA VAL A 84 3.22 -9.67 7.46
C VAL A 84 3.76 -8.25 7.39
N SER A 85 4.42 -7.76 8.44
CA SER A 85 5.07 -6.44 8.42
C SER A 85 6.19 -6.37 7.36
N GLU A 86 7.08 -7.36 7.29
CA GLU A 86 8.13 -7.43 6.25
C GLU A 86 7.54 -7.43 4.83
N LEU A 87 6.46 -8.18 4.62
CA LEU A 87 5.78 -8.28 3.34
C LEU A 87 5.20 -6.94 2.89
N LEU A 88 4.54 -6.21 3.78
CA LEU A 88 3.95 -4.90 3.48
C LEU A 88 5.02 -3.82 3.26
N GLU A 89 6.15 -3.88 3.96
CA GLU A 89 7.29 -3.01 3.66
C GLU A 89 7.91 -3.33 2.29
N GLY A 90 8.00 -4.61 1.93
CA GLY A 90 8.40 -5.03 0.58
C GLY A 90 7.46 -4.50 -0.50
N LEU A 91 6.15 -4.57 -0.27
CA LEU A 91 5.13 -4.01 -1.17
C LEU A 91 5.29 -2.50 -1.34
N LYS A 92 5.44 -1.77 -0.22
CA LYS A 92 5.67 -0.32 -0.21
C LYS A 92 6.90 0.06 -1.04
N ALA A 93 8.02 -0.62 -0.81
CA ALA A 93 9.25 -0.38 -1.56
C ALA A 93 9.07 -0.64 -3.06
N MET A 94 8.41 -1.74 -3.42
CA MET A 94 8.17 -2.09 -4.82
C MET A 94 7.22 -1.10 -5.52
N LEU A 95 6.19 -0.62 -4.83
CA LEU A 95 5.29 0.43 -5.32
C LEU A 95 6.03 1.74 -5.56
N LYS A 96 6.82 2.23 -4.59
CA LYS A 96 7.60 3.46 -4.75
C LYS A 96 8.61 3.34 -5.89
N GLU A 97 9.28 2.20 -5.99
CA GLU A 97 10.22 1.92 -7.07
C GLU A 97 9.57 2.04 -8.47
N HIS A 98 8.38 1.48 -8.66
CA HIS A 98 7.74 1.40 -9.98
C HIS A 98 6.85 2.60 -10.31
N THR A 99 6.21 3.19 -9.30
CA THR A 99 5.28 4.32 -9.47
C THR A 99 5.95 5.67 -9.30
N ILE A 100 7.16 5.73 -8.74
CA ILE A 100 7.90 6.98 -8.53
C ILE A 100 9.28 6.87 -9.17
N THR A 101 10.19 6.07 -8.60
CA THR A 101 11.62 6.08 -8.96
C THR A 101 11.87 5.77 -10.44
N LYS A 102 11.23 4.72 -10.97
CA LYS A 102 11.35 4.28 -12.37
C LYS A 102 10.23 4.79 -13.27
N SER A 103 9.31 5.60 -12.74
CA SER A 103 8.23 6.14 -13.55
C SER A 103 8.79 7.15 -14.53
N LEU A 104 8.46 6.99 -15.82
CA LEU A 104 8.80 7.95 -16.86
C LEU A 104 7.80 9.12 -16.93
N ASN A 105 6.90 9.23 -15.96
CA ASN A 105 5.98 10.35 -15.90
C ASN A 105 6.72 11.62 -15.44
N HIS A 106 7.03 12.48 -16.40
CA HIS A 106 7.71 13.75 -16.15
C HIS A 106 6.89 14.75 -15.32
N GLU A 107 5.58 14.57 -15.21
CA GLU A 107 4.70 15.49 -14.46
C GLU A 107 4.76 15.28 -12.94
N LEU A 108 5.35 14.19 -12.47
CA LEU A 108 5.32 13.83 -11.05
C LEU A 108 5.95 14.88 -10.12
N ASN A 109 6.91 15.65 -10.63
CA ASN A 109 7.63 16.66 -9.87
C ASN A 109 7.25 18.10 -10.27
N HIS A 110 6.20 18.27 -11.06
CA HIS A 110 5.69 19.62 -11.37
C HIS A 110 5.10 20.26 -10.12
N THR A 111 5.63 21.41 -9.72
CA THR A 111 5.22 22.12 -8.50
C THR A 111 3.79 22.67 -8.55
N LEU A 112 3.25 22.88 -9.76
CA LEU A 112 1.87 23.28 -9.98
C LEU A 112 1.03 22.04 -10.26
N TYR A 113 -0.18 21.99 -9.70
CA TYR A 113 -1.19 20.98 -10.05
C TYR A 113 -1.79 21.24 -11.43
#